data_AF-A0A925EDE5-F1
#
_entry.id   AF-A0A925EDE5-F1
#
_cell.length_a   1.000
_cell.length_b   1.000
_cell.length_c   1.000
_cell.angle_alpha   90.00
_cell.angle_beta   90.00
_cell.angle_gamma   90.00
#
_symmetry.space_group_name_H-M   'P 1'
#
loop_
_entity.id
_entity.type
_entity.pdbx_description
1 polymer ?
#
loop_
_entity_poly.entity_id
_entity_poly.type
_entity_poly.pdbx_seq_one_letter_code
_entity_poly.pdbx_strand_id
1 'polypeptide(L)'
;MRVTRESLLRIAKETAQERAYNDSDIVAAYLTGSLLNVDPMLGGTADIDIVFVHKTKPKQSREFIKLTPDFHLDISRRTKDEFKSPRDLRGDPWLGYEMYDPVLLYEREKFFDFVQASLRAGFDFEQPPLMLQRCRKLLIRSRQIWTDLMELDKPAGPKDISKYMEALSYALNAVAELSGPPIYERRLFLEFPSRAQAAQKTDMVTDVFDLIGAHNVDAEKIQSWISDWKSAFKIASEITEVDPRIHASRINYYEKAIKAILEGDIPLAALWPLFHTWTLAAEVLEGDHLKFWQNAAGELGLLGIGYGEHVEKLDHFIDEIEVILNDVAIANGLETTTGI
;
A
#
# COMPACT_ATOMS: atom_id res chain seq x y z
N MET A 1 -29.87 8.24 5.90
CA MET A 1 -29.28 7.34 6.91
C MET A 1 -27.78 7.57 6.90
N ARG A 2 -27.17 7.95 8.04
CA ARG A 2 -25.72 8.18 8.13
C ARG A 2 -25.01 6.82 8.05
N VAL A 3 -24.03 6.68 7.16
CA VAL A 3 -23.20 5.46 7.08
C VAL A 3 -22.29 5.45 8.32
N THR A 4 -22.31 4.35 9.08
CA THR A 4 -21.47 4.13 10.26
C THR A 4 -20.56 2.92 10.07
N ARG A 5 -19.50 2.79 10.88
CA ARG A 5 -18.63 1.61 10.88
C ARG A 5 -19.43 0.32 11.05
N GLU A 6 -20.40 0.29 11.96
CA GLU A 6 -21.26 -0.87 12.21
C GLU A 6 -22.09 -1.23 10.99
N SER A 7 -22.57 -0.23 10.24
CA SER A 7 -23.30 -0.49 9.00
C SER A 7 -22.41 -1.12 7.92
N LEU A 8 -21.14 -0.72 7.82
CA LEU A 8 -20.17 -1.29 6.89
C LEU A 8 -19.77 -2.72 7.30
N LEU A 9 -19.54 -2.97 8.60
CA LEU A 9 -19.29 -4.32 9.14
C LEU A 9 -20.45 -5.29 8.86
N ARG A 10 -21.69 -4.81 8.97
CA ARG A 10 -22.87 -5.61 8.63
C ARG A 10 -22.89 -5.98 7.15
N ILE A 11 -22.61 -5.03 6.26
CA ILE A 11 -22.52 -5.28 4.81
C ILE A 11 -21.43 -6.32 4.51
N ALA A 12 -20.27 -6.23 5.17
CA ALA A 12 -19.20 -7.20 5.02
C ALA A 12 -19.66 -8.63 5.37
N LYS A 13 -20.33 -8.79 6.52
CA LYS A 13 -20.86 -10.07 6.98
C LYS A 13 -21.92 -10.65 6.05
N GLU A 14 -22.88 -9.82 5.63
CA GLU A 14 -23.95 -10.22 4.69
C GLU A 14 -23.34 -10.68 3.34
N THR A 15 -22.37 -9.92 2.82
CA THR A 15 -21.65 -10.23 1.58
C THR A 15 -20.89 -11.55 1.68
N ALA A 16 -20.16 -11.77 2.79
CA ALA A 16 -19.41 -13.00 3.01
C ALA A 16 -20.33 -14.23 3.10
N GLN A 17 -21.45 -14.11 3.81
CA GLN A 17 -22.44 -15.18 3.93
C GLN A 17 -23.09 -15.53 2.59
N GLU A 18 -23.50 -14.52 1.82
CA GLU A 18 -24.10 -14.73 0.50
C GLU A 18 -23.12 -15.40 -0.46
N ARG A 19 -21.88 -14.91 -0.56
CA ARG A 19 -20.86 -15.47 -1.46
C ARG A 19 -20.50 -16.90 -1.07
N ALA A 20 -20.31 -17.17 0.22
CA ALA A 20 -19.96 -18.50 0.70
C ALA A 20 -21.11 -19.53 0.63
N TYR A 21 -22.37 -19.07 0.65
CA TYR A 21 -23.53 -19.92 0.37
C TYR A 21 -23.55 -20.36 -1.09
N ASN A 22 -23.21 -19.46 -2.01
CA ASN A 22 -23.25 -19.69 -3.45
C ASN A 22 -21.98 -20.32 -4.04
N ASP A 23 -20.86 -20.33 -3.30
CA ASP A 23 -19.60 -20.90 -3.73
C ASP A 23 -19.01 -21.83 -2.66
N SER A 24 -19.05 -23.13 -2.93
CA SER A 24 -18.52 -24.15 -2.03
C SER A 24 -16.98 -24.23 -1.97
N ASP A 25 -16.29 -23.56 -2.90
CA ASP A 25 -14.83 -23.48 -2.94
C ASP A 25 -14.28 -22.52 -1.88
N ILE A 26 -15.11 -21.59 -1.37
CA ILE A 26 -14.75 -20.67 -0.28
C ILE A 26 -14.65 -21.45 1.05
N VAL A 27 -13.45 -21.49 1.64
CA VAL A 27 -13.18 -22.10 2.95
C VAL A 27 -13.18 -21.11 4.08
N ALA A 28 -12.87 -19.85 3.81
CA ALA A 28 -12.93 -18.78 4.79
C ALA A 28 -13.20 -17.43 4.12
N ALA A 29 -13.78 -16.51 4.88
CA ALA A 29 -13.85 -15.10 4.54
C ALA A 29 -13.55 -14.28 5.78
N TYR A 30 -12.75 -13.23 5.63
CA TYR A 30 -12.43 -12.32 6.72
C TYR A 30 -12.33 -10.88 6.22
N LEU A 31 -12.55 -9.95 7.13
CA LEU A 31 -12.41 -8.52 6.92
C LEU A 31 -11.02 -8.08 7.38
N THR A 32 -10.37 -7.24 6.58
CA THR A 32 -9.08 -6.60 6.89
C THR A 32 -9.17 -5.09 6.67
N GLY A 33 -8.02 -4.41 6.65
CA GLY A 33 -7.90 -3.02 6.24
C GLY A 33 -8.48 -2.02 7.24
N SER A 34 -8.87 -0.86 6.73
CA SER A 34 -9.15 0.32 7.57
C SER A 34 -10.32 0.13 8.54
N LEU A 35 -11.28 -0.75 8.22
CA LEU A 35 -12.45 -1.03 9.08
C LEU A 35 -12.11 -1.74 10.40
N LEU A 36 -10.90 -2.26 10.54
CA LEU A 36 -10.40 -2.74 11.83
C LEU A 36 -10.19 -1.58 12.82
N ASN A 37 -9.92 -0.37 12.32
CA ASN A 37 -9.71 0.82 13.14
C ASN A 37 -11.03 1.45 13.63
N VAL A 38 -10.92 2.26 14.70
CA VAL A 38 -12.04 3.01 15.28
C VAL A 38 -12.56 4.09 14.31
N ASP A 39 -11.65 4.81 13.65
CA ASP A 39 -11.96 5.77 12.60
C ASP A 39 -11.42 5.27 11.24
N PRO A 40 -12.22 4.50 10.49
CA PRO A 40 -11.74 3.89 9.25
C PRO A 40 -11.70 4.86 8.07
N MET A 41 -12.47 5.95 8.15
CA MET A 41 -12.72 6.82 7.00
C MET A 41 -11.57 7.79 6.78
N LEU A 42 -11.36 8.17 5.53
CA LEU A 42 -10.49 9.28 5.15
C LEU A 42 -11.25 10.16 4.15
N GLY A 43 -11.42 11.44 4.50
CA GLY A 43 -12.30 12.34 3.75
C GLY A 43 -13.77 11.89 3.70
N GLY A 44 -14.24 11.15 4.71
CA GLY A 44 -15.59 10.59 4.75
C GLY A 44 -15.83 9.43 3.76
N THR A 45 -14.77 8.81 3.24
CA THR A 45 -14.84 7.64 2.35
C THR A 45 -14.12 6.43 2.94
N ALA A 46 -14.60 5.23 2.61
CA ALA A 46 -13.95 3.97 2.98
C ALA A 46 -14.31 2.85 2.01
N ASP A 47 -13.41 1.90 1.87
CA ASP A 47 -13.64 0.57 1.32
C ASP A 47 -14.01 -0.41 2.44
N ILE A 48 -14.58 -1.55 2.03
CA ILE A 48 -14.77 -2.72 2.87
C ILE A 48 -13.88 -3.83 2.31
N ASP A 49 -12.71 -4.02 2.92
CA ASP A 49 -11.72 -5.01 2.48
C ASP A 49 -12.11 -6.42 2.95
N ILE A 50 -12.65 -7.23 2.04
CA ILE A 50 -13.02 -8.63 2.29
C ILE A 50 -12.05 -9.54 1.55
N VAL A 51 -11.47 -10.50 2.25
CA VAL A 51 -10.66 -11.55 1.65
C VAL A 51 -11.43 -12.85 1.65
N PHE A 52 -11.61 -13.47 0.48
CA PHE A 52 -12.10 -14.85 0.37
C PHE A 52 -10.93 -15.80 0.18
N VAL A 53 -10.88 -16.86 0.99
CA VAL A 53 -9.91 -17.94 0.84
C VAL A 53 -10.59 -19.12 0.14
N HIS A 54 -9.99 -19.54 -0.97
CA HIS A 54 -10.48 -20.56 -1.87
C HIS A 54 -9.69 -21.87 -1.75
N LYS A 55 -10.35 -23.02 -1.98
CA LYS A 55 -9.67 -24.33 -2.07
C LYS A 55 -8.81 -24.39 -3.32
N THR A 56 -9.27 -23.80 -4.42
CA THR A 56 -8.62 -23.80 -5.72
C THR A 56 -8.24 -22.37 -6.14
N LYS A 57 -7.41 -22.23 -7.18
CA LYS A 57 -7.01 -20.89 -7.65
C LYS A 57 -8.24 -20.16 -8.21
N PRO A 58 -8.63 -19.00 -7.65
CA PRO A 58 -9.77 -18.24 -8.15
C PRO A 58 -9.48 -17.68 -9.55
N LYS A 59 -10.53 -17.54 -10.37
CA LYS A 59 -10.40 -16.98 -11.75
C LYS A 59 -10.05 -15.48 -11.75
N GLN A 60 -10.48 -14.75 -10.72
CA GLN A 60 -10.28 -13.32 -10.56
C GLN A 60 -9.60 -13.09 -9.21
N SER A 61 -8.55 -12.28 -9.16
CA SER A 61 -7.82 -11.99 -7.93
C SER A 61 -8.48 -10.90 -7.07
N ARG A 62 -9.08 -9.88 -7.70
CA ARG A 62 -9.68 -8.71 -7.03
C ARG A 62 -10.93 -8.20 -7.75
N GLU A 63 -11.92 -7.73 -7.00
CA GLU A 63 -13.21 -7.22 -7.49
C GLU A 63 -13.63 -5.99 -6.67
N PHE A 64 -14.10 -4.93 -7.33
CA PHE A 64 -14.66 -3.75 -6.67
C PHE A 64 -16.16 -3.64 -6.92
N ILE A 65 -16.95 -3.48 -5.86
CA ILE A 65 -18.42 -3.37 -5.97
C ILE A 65 -18.86 -2.04 -5.37
N LYS A 66 -19.40 -1.17 -6.22
CA LYS A 66 -19.93 0.13 -5.78
C LYS A 66 -21.15 -0.08 -4.88
N LEU A 67 -21.13 0.54 -3.70
CA LEU A 67 -22.29 0.61 -2.80
C LEU A 67 -22.95 1.98 -2.87
N THR A 68 -22.15 3.03 -2.73
CA THR A 68 -22.55 4.43 -2.89
C THR A 68 -21.44 5.18 -3.63
N PRO A 69 -21.57 6.50 -3.89
CA PRO A 69 -20.44 7.29 -4.38
C PRO A 69 -19.23 7.32 -3.44
N ASP A 70 -19.39 7.03 -2.14
CA ASP A 70 -18.33 7.21 -1.12
C ASP A 70 -17.84 5.90 -0.50
N PHE A 71 -18.57 4.80 -0.74
CA PHE A 71 -18.28 3.49 -0.17
C PHE A 71 -18.37 2.39 -1.22
N HIS A 72 -17.47 1.42 -1.14
CA HIS A 72 -17.44 0.26 -2.03
C HIS A 72 -16.89 -0.97 -1.30
N LEU A 73 -17.19 -2.16 -1.81
CA LEU A 73 -16.51 -3.39 -1.42
C LEU A 73 -15.20 -3.49 -2.21
N ASP A 74 -14.12 -3.85 -1.54
CA ASP A 74 -12.86 -4.28 -2.13
C ASP A 74 -12.66 -5.75 -1.77
N ILE A 75 -12.92 -6.63 -2.74
CA ILE A 75 -12.91 -8.06 -2.53
C ILE A 75 -11.64 -8.62 -3.15
N SER A 76 -10.75 -9.16 -2.33
CA SER A 76 -9.59 -9.91 -2.78
C SER A 76 -9.79 -11.41 -2.55
N ARG A 77 -9.06 -12.23 -3.32
CA ARG A 77 -9.16 -13.69 -3.25
C ARG A 77 -7.79 -14.30 -3.14
N ARG A 78 -7.65 -15.21 -2.18
CA ARG A 78 -6.44 -15.99 -1.91
C ARG A 78 -6.74 -17.47 -2.01
N THR A 79 -5.70 -18.25 -2.22
CA THR A 79 -5.76 -19.70 -2.12
C THR A 79 -5.35 -20.14 -0.73
N LYS A 80 -5.98 -21.19 -0.19
CA LYS A 80 -5.59 -21.75 1.11
C LYS A 80 -4.11 -22.16 1.19
N ASP A 81 -3.50 -22.39 0.03
CA ASP A 81 -2.11 -22.80 -0.13
C ASP A 81 -1.12 -21.71 0.31
N GLU A 82 -1.52 -20.43 0.22
CA GLU A 82 -0.72 -19.29 0.70
C GLU A 82 -0.49 -19.32 2.23
N PHE A 83 -1.31 -20.07 2.98
CA PHE A 83 -1.29 -20.12 4.45
C PHE A 83 -0.68 -21.41 5.02
N LYS A 84 -0.17 -22.30 4.16
CA LYS A 84 0.30 -23.64 4.56
C LYS A 84 1.51 -23.64 5.49
N SER A 85 2.34 -22.60 5.41
CA SER A 85 3.60 -22.50 6.15
C SER A 85 3.51 -21.42 7.22
N PRO A 86 3.31 -21.79 8.50
CA PRO A 86 3.29 -20.82 9.60
C PRO A 86 4.59 -20.00 9.71
N ARG A 87 5.73 -20.61 9.34
CA ARG A 87 7.03 -19.93 9.32
C ARG A 87 7.06 -18.82 8.27
N ASP A 88 6.63 -19.12 7.04
CA ASP A 88 6.65 -18.14 5.95
C ASP A 88 5.61 -17.04 6.20
N LEU A 89 4.47 -17.41 6.79
CA LEU A 89 3.42 -16.47 7.16
C LEU A 89 3.91 -15.46 8.21
N ARG A 90 4.64 -15.89 9.24
CA ARG A 90 5.22 -14.99 10.26
C ARG A 90 6.24 -14.02 9.68
N GLY A 91 6.96 -14.44 8.65
CA GLY A 91 7.95 -13.65 7.92
C GLY A 91 7.38 -12.87 6.74
N ASP A 92 6.06 -12.87 6.53
CA ASP A 92 5.42 -12.09 5.48
C ASP A 92 4.93 -10.73 6.01
N PRO A 93 5.45 -9.60 5.50
CA PRO A 93 5.08 -8.26 5.95
C PRO A 93 3.59 -7.95 5.74
N TRP A 94 2.96 -8.54 4.74
CA TRP A 94 1.56 -8.23 4.41
C TRP A 94 0.64 -9.32 4.92
N LEU A 95 0.85 -10.56 4.49
CA LEU A 95 -0.03 -11.68 4.82
C LEU A 95 0.04 -12.05 6.30
N GLY A 96 1.20 -11.87 6.93
CA GLY A 96 1.39 -12.09 8.36
C GLY A 96 0.47 -11.18 9.17
N TYR A 97 0.55 -9.86 8.96
CA TYR A 97 -0.33 -8.90 9.64
C TYR A 97 -1.80 -9.05 9.24
N GLU A 98 -2.08 -9.28 7.96
CA GLU A 98 -3.43 -9.53 7.46
C GLU A 98 -4.11 -10.68 8.20
N MET A 99 -3.38 -11.77 8.49
CA MET A 99 -3.91 -12.91 9.26
C MET A 99 -3.72 -12.80 10.77
N TYR A 100 -2.93 -11.83 11.24
CA TYR A 100 -2.65 -11.72 12.66
C TYR A 100 -3.90 -11.40 13.44
N ASP A 101 -4.67 -10.36 13.08
CA ASP A 101 -5.91 -9.97 13.77
C ASP A 101 -7.06 -9.48 12.85
N PRO A 102 -7.44 -10.23 11.80
CA PRO A 102 -8.59 -9.85 10.99
C PRO A 102 -9.91 -10.24 11.67
N VAL A 103 -11.02 -9.65 11.22
CA VAL A 103 -12.36 -10.03 11.69
C VAL A 103 -12.89 -11.19 10.86
N LEU A 104 -13.01 -12.36 11.48
CA LEU A 104 -13.60 -13.53 10.84
C LEU A 104 -15.07 -13.28 10.46
N LEU A 105 -15.39 -13.45 9.18
CA LEU A 105 -16.76 -13.32 8.65
C LEU A 105 -17.40 -14.68 8.40
N TYR A 106 -16.60 -15.66 7.98
CA TYR A 106 -17.04 -17.00 7.62
C TYR A 106 -15.89 -18.00 7.65
N GLU A 107 -16.15 -19.25 8.06
CA GLU A 107 -15.20 -20.36 7.90
C GLU A 107 -15.90 -21.72 7.69
N ARG A 108 -15.15 -22.66 7.11
CA ARG A 108 -15.39 -24.10 7.11
C ARG A 108 -14.11 -24.81 7.56
N GLU A 109 -14.26 -26.04 8.05
CA GLU A 109 -13.15 -26.96 8.29
C GLU A 109 -12.09 -26.43 9.29
N LYS A 110 -12.44 -25.44 10.12
CA LYS A 110 -11.52 -24.81 11.10
C LYS A 110 -10.23 -24.27 10.48
N PHE A 111 -10.27 -23.93 9.19
CA PHE A 111 -9.13 -23.38 8.47
C PHE A 111 -8.58 -22.13 9.17
N PHE A 112 -9.46 -21.18 9.48
CA PHE A 112 -9.06 -19.89 10.02
C PHE A 112 -8.49 -20.01 11.43
N ASP A 113 -9.18 -20.75 12.32
CA ASP A 113 -8.71 -21.02 13.68
C ASP A 113 -7.31 -21.66 13.68
N PHE A 114 -7.07 -22.64 12.80
CA PHE A 114 -5.77 -23.31 12.71
C PHE A 114 -4.66 -22.38 12.23
N VAL A 115 -4.90 -21.59 11.17
CA VAL A 115 -3.92 -20.67 10.62
C VAL A 115 -3.56 -19.59 11.64
N GLN A 116 -4.55 -18.96 12.28
CA GLN A 116 -4.32 -17.90 13.25
C GLN A 116 -3.64 -18.44 14.52
N ALA A 117 -4.05 -19.60 15.02
CA ALA A 117 -3.39 -20.23 16.17
C ALA A 117 -1.92 -20.57 15.85
N SER A 118 -1.65 -21.08 14.65
CA SER A 118 -0.29 -21.37 14.21
C SER A 118 0.53 -20.10 14.10
N LEU A 119 -0.01 -19.03 13.51
CA LEU A 119 0.65 -17.73 13.39
C LEU A 119 1.05 -17.15 14.75
N ARG A 120 0.11 -17.18 15.72
CA ARG A 120 0.27 -16.62 17.07
C ARG A 120 1.01 -17.55 18.05
N ALA A 121 1.31 -18.80 17.68
CA ALA A 121 1.96 -19.75 18.57
C ALA A 121 3.47 -19.53 18.73
N GLY A 122 3.94 -19.54 19.98
CA GLY A 122 5.32 -19.85 20.36
C GLY A 122 6.39 -18.78 20.07
N PHE A 123 6.03 -17.68 19.43
CA PHE A 123 6.90 -16.54 19.13
C PHE A 123 6.07 -15.27 19.22
N ASP A 124 6.57 -14.20 19.85
CA ASP A 124 5.87 -12.92 19.68
C ASP A 124 6.13 -12.44 18.26
N PHE A 125 5.05 -12.30 17.50
CA PHE A 125 5.05 -11.93 16.09
C PHE A 125 5.82 -10.63 15.82
N GLU A 126 5.88 -9.76 16.81
CA GLU A 126 6.57 -8.46 16.78
C GLU A 126 7.99 -8.50 17.38
N GLN A 127 8.48 -9.67 17.84
CA GLN A 127 9.85 -9.75 18.34
C GLN A 127 10.88 -9.48 17.22
N PRO A 128 12.06 -8.95 17.57
CA PRO A 128 13.10 -8.55 16.62
C PRO A 128 13.46 -9.57 15.54
N PRO A 129 13.54 -10.90 15.77
CA PRO A 129 13.88 -11.84 14.70
C PRO A 129 12.86 -11.85 13.55
N LEU A 130 11.56 -11.85 13.86
CA LEU A 130 10.49 -11.87 12.86
C LEU A 130 10.27 -10.50 12.24
N MET A 131 10.34 -9.43 13.06
CA MET A 131 10.32 -8.05 12.59
C MET A 131 11.43 -7.80 11.56
N LEU A 132 12.70 -8.11 11.89
CA LEU A 132 13.83 -7.95 10.98
C LEU A 132 13.69 -8.81 9.72
N GLN A 133 13.14 -10.02 9.84
CA GLN A 133 12.85 -10.85 8.66
C GLN A 133 11.88 -10.14 7.71
N ARG A 134 10.82 -9.51 8.22
CA ARG A 134 9.85 -8.76 7.42
C ARG A 134 10.44 -7.47 6.85
N CYS A 135 11.17 -6.69 7.65
CA CYS A 135 11.91 -5.51 7.19
C CYS A 135 12.83 -5.84 6.01
N ARG A 136 13.65 -6.89 6.15
CA ARG A 136 14.60 -7.33 5.12
C ARG A 136 13.88 -7.80 3.86
N LYS A 137 12.74 -8.51 3.99
CA LYS A 137 11.93 -8.95 2.84
C LYS A 137 11.40 -7.76 2.04
N LEU A 138 11.00 -6.67 2.70
CA LEU A 138 10.61 -5.41 2.05
C LEU A 138 11.82 -4.74 1.39
N LEU A 139 12.92 -4.58 2.13
CA LEU A 139 14.12 -3.89 1.64
C LEU A 139 14.75 -4.58 0.42
N ILE A 140 14.79 -5.92 0.40
CA ILE A 140 15.23 -6.70 -0.77
C ILE A 140 14.40 -6.37 -2.02
N ARG A 141 13.08 -6.17 -1.89
CA ARG A 141 12.23 -5.78 -3.03
C ARG A 141 12.54 -4.37 -3.49
N SER A 142 12.73 -3.44 -2.55
CA SER A 142 13.14 -2.08 -2.87
C SER A 142 14.46 -2.06 -3.66
N ARG A 143 15.49 -2.76 -3.18
CA ARG A 143 16.79 -2.86 -3.84
C ARG A 143 16.70 -3.48 -5.23
N GLN A 144 15.97 -4.58 -5.40
CA GLN A 144 15.79 -5.23 -6.70
C GLN A 144 15.18 -4.28 -7.74
N ILE A 145 14.15 -3.53 -7.35
CA ILE A 145 13.54 -2.55 -8.25
C ILE A 145 14.50 -1.40 -8.52
N TRP A 146 15.20 -0.90 -7.50
CA TRP A 146 16.20 0.15 -7.68
C TRP A 146 17.31 -0.25 -8.67
N THR A 147 17.81 -1.48 -8.62
CA THR A 147 18.80 -1.99 -9.59
C THR A 147 18.25 -1.91 -11.03
N ASP A 148 17.00 -2.31 -11.26
CA ASP A 148 16.36 -2.17 -12.57
C ASP A 148 16.27 -0.71 -13.03
N LEU A 149 16.06 0.24 -12.10
CA LEU A 149 15.96 1.68 -12.41
C LEU A 149 17.31 2.29 -12.77
N MET A 150 18.39 1.83 -12.13
CA MET A 150 19.76 2.25 -12.44
C MET A 150 20.22 1.83 -13.85
N GLU A 151 19.71 0.71 -14.34
CA GLU A 151 20.04 0.17 -15.66
C GLU A 151 19.22 0.80 -16.80
N LEU A 152 18.41 1.82 -16.51
CA LEU A 152 17.56 2.46 -17.51
C LEU A 152 18.39 3.21 -18.57
N ASP A 153 18.26 2.79 -19.82
CA ASP A 153 19.01 3.32 -20.98
C ASP A 153 18.24 4.37 -21.80
N LYS A 154 17.02 4.71 -21.36
CA LYS A 154 16.08 5.61 -22.03
C LYS A 154 15.50 6.63 -21.05
N PRO A 155 14.90 7.74 -21.53
CA PRO A 155 14.16 8.64 -20.66
C PRO A 155 13.05 7.90 -19.91
N ALA A 156 12.95 8.14 -18.60
CA ALA A 156 11.92 7.56 -17.74
C ALA A 156 10.51 7.93 -18.23
N GLY A 157 9.61 6.96 -18.23
CA GLY A 157 8.18 7.13 -18.50
C GLY A 157 7.31 6.68 -17.32
N PRO A 158 5.97 6.68 -17.47
CA PRO A 158 5.05 6.32 -16.40
C PRO A 158 5.38 5.01 -15.68
N LYS A 159 5.77 3.97 -16.43
CA LYS A 159 6.14 2.65 -15.87
C LYS A 159 7.40 2.70 -15.00
N ASP A 160 8.38 3.51 -15.39
CA ASP A 160 9.63 3.66 -14.65
C ASP A 160 9.39 4.46 -13.36
N ILE A 161 8.50 5.44 -13.39
CA ILE A 161 8.08 6.20 -12.19
C ILE A 161 7.21 5.34 -11.28
N SER A 162 6.34 4.50 -11.84
CA SER A 162 5.55 3.52 -11.11
C SER A 162 6.45 2.55 -10.33
N LYS A 163 7.49 2.01 -10.98
CA LYS A 163 8.55 1.23 -10.32
C LYS A 163 9.29 2.02 -9.24
N TYR A 164 9.68 3.26 -9.50
CA TYR A 164 10.33 4.12 -8.50
C TYR A 164 9.46 4.30 -7.24
N MET A 165 8.17 4.59 -7.42
CA MET A 165 7.23 4.70 -6.31
C MET A 165 7.04 3.34 -5.60
N GLU A 166 7.02 2.23 -6.31
CA GLU A 166 6.97 0.90 -5.71
C GLU A 166 8.20 0.62 -4.83
N ALA A 167 9.41 0.90 -5.34
CA ALA A 167 10.65 0.76 -4.58
C ALA A 167 10.66 1.62 -3.32
N LEU A 168 10.26 2.89 -3.45
CA LEU A 168 10.12 3.81 -2.33
C LEU A 168 9.10 3.29 -1.31
N SER A 169 7.95 2.78 -1.76
CA SER A 169 6.94 2.21 -0.86
C SER A 169 7.47 1.02 -0.05
N TYR A 170 8.26 0.14 -0.66
CA TYR A 170 8.90 -0.95 0.07
C TYR A 170 9.91 -0.45 1.10
N ALA A 171 10.73 0.56 0.77
CA ALA A 171 11.70 1.15 1.69
C ALA A 171 11.00 1.81 2.90
N LEU A 172 9.97 2.63 2.67
CA LEU A 172 9.17 3.24 3.73
C LEU A 172 8.52 2.17 4.63
N ASN A 173 8.00 1.10 4.03
CA ASN A 173 7.38 0.04 4.80
C ASN A 173 8.40 -0.80 5.58
N ALA A 174 9.65 -0.90 5.14
CA ALA A 174 10.71 -1.54 5.92
C ALA A 174 11.00 -0.77 7.23
N VAL A 175 10.92 0.57 7.19
CA VAL A 175 11.00 1.42 8.38
C VAL A 175 9.72 1.32 9.22
N ALA A 176 8.54 1.34 8.59
CA ALA A 176 7.27 1.24 9.30
C ALA A 176 7.15 -0.09 10.07
N GLU A 177 7.69 -1.18 9.51
CA GLU A 177 7.72 -2.51 10.11
C GLU A 177 8.41 -2.54 11.49
N LEU A 178 9.34 -1.61 11.75
CA LEU A 178 10.02 -1.49 13.05
C LEU A 178 9.09 -1.13 14.22
N SER A 179 7.89 -0.64 13.91
CA SER A 179 6.91 -0.18 14.91
C SER A 179 5.50 -0.76 14.69
N GLY A 180 5.35 -1.81 13.87
CA GLY A 180 4.08 -2.51 13.63
C GLY A 180 3.82 -2.81 12.14
N PRO A 181 2.55 -2.88 11.67
CA PRO A 181 2.24 -3.29 10.30
C PRO A 181 2.72 -2.30 9.23
N PRO A 182 2.94 -2.79 7.98
CA PRO A 182 3.07 -1.93 6.82
C PRO A 182 1.86 -1.02 6.61
N ILE A 183 2.11 0.15 6.03
CA ILE A 183 1.12 1.18 5.75
C ILE A 183 0.63 1.01 4.31
N TYR A 184 -0.69 0.96 4.14
CA TYR A 184 -1.31 0.86 2.83
C TYR A 184 -1.24 2.19 2.06
N GLU A 185 -1.10 2.06 0.74
CA GLU A 185 -0.79 3.13 -0.22
C GLU A 185 -1.49 4.46 0.04
N ARG A 186 -2.83 4.49 0.18
CA ARG A 186 -3.59 5.74 0.30
C ARG A 186 -3.18 6.59 1.52
N ARG A 187 -2.66 5.94 2.55
CA ARG A 187 -2.27 6.54 3.83
C ARG A 187 -0.76 6.59 4.04
N LEU A 188 0.05 6.10 3.10
CA LEU A 188 1.50 5.91 3.28
C LEU A 188 2.19 7.16 3.82
N PHE A 189 2.15 8.27 3.09
CA PHE A 189 2.80 9.52 3.52
C PHE A 189 2.08 10.22 4.68
N LEU A 190 0.79 9.94 4.88
CA LEU A 190 0.03 10.49 6.00
C LEU A 190 0.45 9.84 7.33
N GLU A 191 0.64 8.53 7.34
CA GLU A 191 0.91 7.75 8.55
C GLU A 191 2.40 7.53 8.77
N PHE A 192 3.23 7.56 7.72
CA PHE A 192 4.69 7.33 7.82
C PHE A 192 5.38 8.20 8.88
N PRO A 193 5.11 9.52 9.02
CA PRO A 193 5.76 10.33 10.06
C PRO A 193 5.56 9.78 11.48
N SER A 194 4.34 9.33 11.80
CA SER A 194 4.04 8.73 13.11
C SER A 194 4.75 7.39 13.31
N ARG A 195 4.94 6.63 12.23
CA ARG A 195 5.61 5.33 12.22
C ARG A 195 7.12 5.46 12.38
N ALA A 196 7.71 6.42 11.68
CA ALA A 196 9.11 6.80 11.82
C ALA A 196 9.39 7.31 13.25
N GLN A 197 8.51 8.15 13.80
CA GLN A 197 8.64 8.61 15.19
C GLN A 197 8.58 7.43 16.19
N ALA A 198 7.62 6.52 16.03
CA ALA A 198 7.51 5.33 16.89
C ALA A 198 8.72 4.41 16.79
N ALA A 199 9.38 4.36 15.62
CA ALA A 199 10.64 3.65 15.38
C ALA A 199 11.89 4.45 15.81
N GLN A 200 11.74 5.67 16.35
CA GLN A 200 12.84 6.59 16.69
C GLN A 200 13.71 6.97 15.48
N LYS A 201 13.09 7.11 14.30
CA LYS A 201 13.70 7.49 13.01
C LYS A 201 13.07 8.75 12.42
N THR A 202 12.76 9.73 13.27
CA THR A 202 12.11 10.99 12.87
C THR A 202 12.89 11.74 11.79
N ASP A 203 14.21 11.64 11.79
CA ASP A 203 15.07 12.34 10.83
C ASP A 203 14.79 11.93 9.38
N MET A 204 14.39 10.67 9.15
CA MET A 204 14.05 10.11 7.83
C MET A 204 12.77 10.71 7.22
N VAL A 205 11.95 11.41 8.01
CA VAL A 205 10.68 11.97 7.50
C VAL A 205 10.96 13.01 6.41
N THR A 206 11.95 13.89 6.62
CA THR A 206 12.31 14.91 5.63
C THR A 206 12.80 14.27 4.33
N ASP A 207 13.67 13.27 4.43
CA ASP A 207 14.23 12.56 3.27
C ASP A 207 13.14 11.92 2.41
N VAL A 208 12.11 11.35 3.02
CA VAL A 208 10.97 10.76 2.31
C VAL A 208 10.20 11.78 1.48
N PHE A 209 9.97 12.98 2.00
CA PHE A 209 9.32 14.05 1.24
C PHE A 209 10.23 14.56 0.11
N ASP A 210 11.54 14.62 0.34
CA ASP A 210 12.49 14.99 -0.70
C ASP A 210 12.61 13.95 -1.82
N LEU A 211 12.51 12.65 -1.50
CA LEU A 211 12.52 11.56 -2.46
C LEU A 211 11.37 11.63 -3.47
N ILE A 212 10.22 12.22 -3.11
CA ILE A 212 9.10 12.43 -4.05
C ILE A 212 9.09 13.83 -4.68
N GLY A 213 10.10 14.67 -4.37
CA GLY A 213 10.20 16.02 -4.92
C GLY A 213 9.29 17.04 -4.25
N ALA A 214 8.87 16.80 -2.99
CA ALA A 214 7.91 17.66 -2.31
C ALA A 214 8.42 19.09 -2.10
N HIS A 215 9.74 19.33 -2.02
CA HIS A 215 10.33 20.67 -1.92
C HIS A 215 10.13 21.53 -3.17
N ASN A 216 9.77 20.93 -4.31
CA ASN A 216 9.54 21.65 -5.57
C ASN A 216 8.12 22.22 -5.68
N VAL A 217 7.22 21.88 -4.76
CA VAL A 217 5.80 22.22 -4.83
C VAL A 217 5.24 22.61 -3.47
N ASP A 218 4.07 23.24 -3.48
CA ASP A 218 3.30 23.55 -2.28
C ASP A 218 1.89 22.94 -2.34
N ALA A 219 1.10 23.14 -1.28
CA ALA A 219 -0.26 22.61 -1.21
C ALA A 219 -1.18 23.19 -2.30
N GLU A 220 -1.00 24.46 -2.68
CA GLU A 220 -1.81 25.10 -3.74
C GLU A 220 -1.52 24.45 -5.10
N LYS A 221 -0.25 24.13 -5.36
CA LYS A 221 0.17 23.44 -6.56
C LYS A 221 -0.41 22.03 -6.64
N ILE A 222 -0.34 21.25 -5.56
CA ILE A 222 -0.95 19.91 -5.49
C ILE A 222 -2.47 20.00 -5.71
N GLN A 223 -3.12 20.99 -5.09
CA GLN A 223 -4.55 21.25 -5.26
C GLN A 223 -4.91 21.55 -6.73
N SER A 224 -4.05 22.27 -7.46
CA SER A 224 -4.26 22.59 -8.88
C SER A 224 -4.29 21.36 -9.78
N TRP A 225 -3.55 20.31 -9.42
CA TRP A 225 -3.47 19.06 -10.19
C TRP A 225 -4.69 18.15 -10.06
N ILE A 226 -5.53 18.33 -9.03
CA ILE A 226 -6.66 17.42 -8.75
C ILE A 226 -7.63 17.30 -9.94
N SER A 227 -7.87 18.39 -10.66
CA SER A 227 -8.78 18.36 -11.82
C SER A 227 -8.22 17.50 -12.96
N ASP A 228 -6.93 17.67 -13.27
CA ASP A 228 -6.26 16.94 -14.35
C ASP A 228 -6.09 15.46 -13.98
N TRP A 229 -5.67 15.19 -12.74
CA TRP A 229 -5.64 13.85 -12.16
C TRP A 229 -6.99 13.16 -12.27
N LYS A 230 -8.08 13.81 -11.85
CA LYS A 230 -9.43 13.22 -11.87
C LYS A 230 -9.88 12.88 -13.29
N SER A 231 -9.57 13.76 -14.24
CA SER A 231 -9.86 13.55 -15.65
C SER A 231 -9.09 12.34 -16.21
N ALA A 232 -7.78 12.29 -15.94
CA ALA A 232 -6.91 11.17 -16.32
C ALA A 232 -7.37 9.85 -15.70
N PHE A 233 -7.66 9.83 -14.39
CA PHE A 233 -8.13 8.64 -13.67
C PHE A 233 -9.43 8.11 -14.29
N LYS A 234 -10.39 8.99 -14.58
CA LYS A 234 -11.68 8.59 -15.16
C LYS A 234 -11.49 7.90 -16.51
N ILE A 235 -10.68 8.50 -17.40
CA ILE A 235 -10.43 7.95 -18.73
C ILE A 235 -9.68 6.62 -18.62
N ALA A 236 -8.61 6.58 -17.82
CA ALA A 236 -7.83 5.36 -17.62
C ALA A 236 -8.68 4.22 -17.05
N SER A 237 -9.66 4.51 -16.18
CA SER A 237 -10.54 3.49 -15.59
C SER A 237 -11.47 2.80 -16.58
N GLU A 238 -11.58 3.31 -17.82
CA GLU A 238 -12.34 2.70 -18.91
C GLU A 238 -11.45 1.82 -19.83
N ILE A 239 -10.13 1.79 -19.59
CA ILE A 239 -9.16 1.00 -20.36
C ILE A 239 -8.95 -0.36 -19.68
N THR A 240 -8.88 -1.44 -20.46
CA THR A 240 -8.86 -2.82 -19.91
C THR A 240 -7.54 -3.18 -19.25
N GLU A 241 -6.44 -2.64 -19.76
CA GLU A 241 -5.06 -2.92 -19.36
C GLU A 241 -4.59 -2.07 -18.17
N VAL A 242 -5.43 -1.16 -17.68
CA VAL A 242 -5.10 -0.28 -16.55
C VAL A 242 -4.90 -1.07 -15.26
N ASP A 243 -4.06 -0.55 -14.36
CA ASP A 243 -3.92 -1.10 -13.02
C ASP A 243 -5.29 -1.20 -12.32
N PRO A 244 -5.64 -2.35 -11.68
CA PRO A 244 -6.93 -2.54 -11.03
C PRO A 244 -7.29 -1.48 -9.99
N ARG A 245 -6.30 -0.80 -9.40
CA ARG A 245 -6.53 0.30 -8.44
C ARG A 245 -7.22 1.50 -9.11
N ILE A 246 -7.07 1.67 -10.42
CA ILE A 246 -7.69 2.72 -11.24
C ILE A 246 -9.07 2.25 -11.71
N HIS A 247 -9.99 2.16 -10.76
CA HIS A 247 -11.35 1.69 -10.99
C HIS A 247 -12.36 2.82 -10.76
N ALA A 248 -13.39 2.92 -11.60
CA ALA A 248 -14.37 4.02 -11.56
C ALA A 248 -15.05 4.21 -10.18
N SER A 249 -15.19 3.13 -9.40
CA SER A 249 -15.76 3.19 -8.04
C SER A 249 -14.83 3.85 -7.00
N ARG A 250 -13.55 4.04 -7.33
CA ARG A 250 -12.51 4.54 -6.43
C ARG A 250 -12.14 6.00 -6.67
N ILE A 251 -12.72 6.66 -7.69
CA ILE A 251 -12.44 8.08 -7.98
C ILE A 251 -12.69 8.94 -6.73
N ASN A 252 -13.90 8.86 -6.16
CA ASN A 252 -14.24 9.62 -4.96
C ASN A 252 -13.44 9.18 -3.73
N TYR A 253 -13.14 7.88 -3.63
CA TYR A 253 -12.35 7.29 -2.54
C TYR A 253 -10.93 7.88 -2.45
N TYR A 254 -10.32 8.18 -3.60
CA TYR A 254 -9.05 8.90 -3.65
C TYR A 254 -9.24 10.41 -3.59
N GLU A 255 -10.17 11.01 -4.34
CA GLU A 255 -10.34 12.46 -4.42
C GLU A 255 -10.62 13.08 -3.04
N LYS A 256 -11.56 12.50 -2.29
CA LYS A 256 -11.92 13.01 -0.96
C LYS A 256 -10.80 12.80 0.05
N ALA A 257 -10.03 11.71 -0.08
CA ALA A 257 -8.87 11.48 0.77
C ALA A 257 -7.77 12.51 0.49
N ILE A 258 -7.43 12.77 -0.77
CA ILE A 258 -6.45 13.78 -1.18
C ILE A 258 -6.83 15.14 -0.63
N LYS A 259 -8.09 15.56 -0.81
CA LYS A 259 -8.60 16.85 -0.28
C LYS A 259 -8.52 16.93 1.25
N ALA A 260 -8.93 15.87 1.94
CA ALA A 260 -8.86 15.83 3.40
C ALA A 260 -7.42 15.89 3.93
N ILE A 261 -6.45 15.28 3.22
CA ILE A 261 -5.03 15.38 3.59
C ILE A 261 -4.51 16.81 3.35
N LEU A 262 -4.86 17.45 2.23
CA LEU A 262 -4.49 18.84 1.94
C LEU A 262 -5.01 19.84 2.98
N GLU A 263 -6.19 19.58 3.54
CA GLU A 263 -6.80 20.39 4.61
C GLU A 263 -6.26 20.04 6.01
N GLY A 264 -5.44 18.99 6.12
CA GLY A 264 -4.92 18.47 7.39
C GLY A 264 -3.59 19.07 7.82
N ASP A 265 -2.97 18.45 8.84
CA ASP A 265 -1.74 18.94 9.47
C ASP A 265 -0.48 18.79 8.59
N ILE A 266 -0.50 17.85 7.65
CA ILE A 266 0.61 17.57 6.73
C ILE A 266 0.11 17.62 5.28
N PRO A 267 -0.18 18.81 4.72
CA PRO A 267 -0.79 18.93 3.38
C PRO A 267 0.01 18.23 2.27
N LEU A 268 1.34 18.29 2.33
CA LEU A 268 2.21 17.66 1.34
C LEU A 268 2.10 16.13 1.30
N ALA A 269 1.56 15.49 2.35
CA ALA A 269 1.31 14.04 2.33
C ALA A 269 0.27 13.64 1.26
N ALA A 270 -0.55 14.58 0.78
CA ALA A 270 -1.51 14.35 -0.30
C ALA A 270 -0.83 14.06 -1.64
N LEU A 271 0.44 14.45 -1.79
CA LEU A 271 1.24 14.21 -2.99
C LEU A 271 1.31 12.72 -3.32
N TRP A 272 1.45 11.85 -2.30
CA TRP A 272 1.54 10.42 -2.51
C TRP A 272 0.29 9.80 -3.15
N PRO A 273 -0.91 9.83 -2.52
CA PRO A 273 -2.09 9.23 -3.12
C PRO A 273 -2.49 9.88 -4.45
N LEU A 274 -2.25 11.17 -4.63
CA LEU A 274 -2.51 11.86 -5.89
C LEU A 274 -1.57 11.37 -6.98
N PHE A 275 -0.26 11.53 -6.79
CA PHE A 275 0.73 11.27 -7.83
C PHE A 275 0.87 9.78 -8.11
N HIS A 276 0.77 8.91 -7.10
CA HIS A 276 0.79 7.46 -7.29
C HIS A 276 -0.33 7.02 -8.23
N THR A 277 -1.58 7.42 -7.94
CA THR A 277 -2.71 7.01 -8.78
C THR A 277 -2.74 7.75 -10.12
N TRP A 278 -2.15 8.95 -10.21
CA TRP A 278 -1.93 9.60 -11.50
C TRP A 278 -0.96 8.81 -12.38
N THR A 279 0.16 8.36 -11.81
CA THR A 279 1.19 7.59 -12.50
C THR A 279 0.64 6.26 -13.01
N LEU A 280 -0.13 5.54 -12.18
CA LEU A 280 -0.80 4.30 -12.60
C LEU A 280 -1.80 4.53 -13.76
N ALA A 281 -2.55 5.65 -13.72
CA ALA A 281 -3.41 6.02 -14.83
C ALA A 281 -2.59 6.37 -16.08
N ALA A 282 -1.47 7.09 -15.92
CA ALA A 282 -0.62 7.54 -17.02
C ALA A 282 0.05 6.40 -17.80
N GLU A 283 0.19 5.19 -17.22
CA GLU A 283 0.75 4.02 -17.92
C GLU A 283 -0.03 3.60 -19.17
N VAL A 284 -1.31 3.97 -19.26
CA VAL A 284 -2.23 3.62 -20.36
C VAL A 284 -2.77 4.83 -21.11
N LEU A 285 -2.35 6.04 -20.75
CA LEU A 285 -2.85 7.28 -21.35
C LEU A 285 -1.92 7.81 -22.43
N GLU A 286 -2.51 8.57 -23.35
CA GLU A 286 -1.81 9.25 -24.44
C GLU A 286 -2.26 10.72 -24.52
N GLY A 287 -1.66 11.48 -25.45
CA GLY A 287 -2.09 12.84 -25.75
C GLY A 287 -1.94 13.81 -24.56
N ASP A 288 -2.94 14.66 -24.36
CA ASP A 288 -2.87 15.74 -23.38
C ASP A 288 -2.89 15.23 -21.94
N HIS A 289 -3.61 14.15 -21.64
CA HIS A 289 -3.64 13.56 -20.29
C HIS A 289 -2.27 13.02 -19.85
N LEU A 290 -1.52 12.40 -20.78
CA LEU A 290 -0.15 11.99 -20.52
C LEU A 290 0.76 13.22 -20.33
N LYS A 291 0.62 14.26 -21.16
CA LYS A 291 1.42 15.49 -21.03
C LYS A 291 1.20 16.21 -19.71
N PHE A 292 -0.04 16.25 -19.20
CA PHE A 292 -0.33 16.87 -17.91
C PHE A 292 0.39 16.13 -16.77
N TRP A 293 0.40 14.80 -16.80
CA TRP A 293 1.20 14.00 -15.88
C TRP A 293 2.70 14.25 -16.06
N GLN A 294 3.21 14.29 -17.30
CA GLN A 294 4.62 14.56 -17.59
C GLN A 294 5.07 15.93 -17.05
N ASN A 295 4.23 16.96 -17.16
CA ASN A 295 4.51 18.28 -16.59
C ASN A 295 4.60 18.22 -15.07
N ALA A 296 3.63 17.58 -14.40
CA ALA A 296 3.65 17.43 -12.94
C ALA A 296 4.87 16.60 -12.47
N ALA A 297 5.18 15.49 -13.15
CA ALA A 297 6.34 14.66 -12.84
C ALA A 297 7.66 15.41 -13.07
N GLY A 298 7.73 16.26 -14.11
CA GLY A 298 8.87 17.15 -14.35
C GLY A 298 9.03 18.23 -13.29
N GLU A 299 7.93 18.83 -12.81
CA GLU A 299 7.94 19.79 -11.71
C GLU A 299 8.41 19.15 -10.38
N LEU A 300 8.15 17.86 -10.18
CA LEU A 300 8.67 17.09 -9.04
C LEU A 300 10.14 16.67 -9.19
N GLY A 301 10.77 16.89 -10.35
CA GLY A 301 12.13 16.40 -10.64
C GLY A 301 12.20 14.90 -10.96
N LEU A 302 11.05 14.22 -11.06
CA LEU A 302 10.96 12.77 -11.32
C LEU A 302 11.10 12.43 -12.82
N LEU A 303 11.32 13.41 -13.69
CA LEU A 303 11.60 13.21 -15.11
C LEU A 303 12.81 14.04 -15.56
N GLY A 304 13.37 13.69 -16.72
CA GLY A 304 14.47 14.42 -17.32
C GLY A 304 15.77 14.30 -16.51
N ILE A 305 16.51 15.40 -16.38
CA ILE A 305 17.82 15.41 -15.71
C ILE A 305 17.75 15.15 -14.20
N GLY A 306 16.63 15.46 -13.55
CA GLY A 306 16.46 15.26 -12.11
C GLY A 306 16.26 13.79 -11.72
N TYR A 307 15.80 12.96 -12.66
CA TYR A 307 15.46 11.57 -12.37
C TYR A 307 16.63 10.77 -11.79
N GLY A 308 17.84 10.93 -12.35
CA GLY A 308 19.04 10.24 -11.86
C GLY A 308 19.37 10.58 -10.40
N GLU A 309 19.20 11.85 -10.01
CA GLU A 309 19.42 12.30 -8.64
C GLU A 309 18.42 11.65 -7.66
N HIS A 310 17.16 11.49 -8.07
CA HIS A 310 16.16 10.79 -7.26
C HIS A 310 16.48 9.30 -7.09
N VAL A 311 16.98 8.64 -8.14
CA VAL A 311 17.39 7.22 -8.08
C VAL A 311 18.63 7.05 -7.19
N GLU A 312 19.61 7.96 -7.25
CA GLU A 312 20.78 7.97 -6.36
C GLU A 312 20.38 8.25 -4.89
N LYS A 313 19.48 9.21 -4.65
CA LYS A 313 18.94 9.46 -3.30
C LYS A 313 18.19 8.26 -2.74
N LEU A 314 17.45 7.54 -3.58
CA LEU A 314 16.78 6.30 -3.17
C LEU A 314 17.80 5.22 -2.77
N ASP A 315 18.94 5.11 -3.47
CA ASP A 315 20.02 4.20 -3.09
C ASP A 315 20.52 4.47 -1.66
N HIS A 316 20.87 5.73 -1.39
CA HIS A 316 21.32 6.19 -0.08
C HIS A 316 20.29 5.95 1.02
N PHE A 317 19.01 6.16 0.72
CA PHE A 317 17.94 5.90 1.65
C PHE A 317 17.80 4.41 1.98
N ILE A 318 17.93 3.52 0.98
CA ILE A 318 17.91 2.07 1.20
C ILE A 318 19.13 1.63 2.03
N ASP A 319 20.31 2.18 1.77
CA ASP A 319 21.54 1.92 2.54
C ASP A 319 21.40 2.33 4.02
N GLU A 320 20.81 3.49 4.29
CA GLU A 320 20.55 3.95 5.65
C GLU A 320 19.62 2.99 6.40
N ILE A 321 18.58 2.49 5.73
CA ILE A 321 17.69 1.47 6.32
C ILE A 321 18.48 0.21 6.63
N GLU A 322 19.35 -0.26 5.74
CA GLU A 322 20.18 -1.45 5.99
C GLU A 322 21.05 -1.30 7.25
N VAL A 323 21.66 -0.13 7.43
CA VAL A 323 22.42 0.22 8.65
C VAL A 323 21.53 0.16 9.88
N ILE A 324 20.33 0.76 9.83
CA ILE A 324 19.35 0.72 10.93
C ILE A 324 18.98 -0.72 11.29
N LEU A 325 18.71 -1.58 10.31
CA LEU A 325 18.34 -2.98 10.54
C LEU A 325 19.50 -3.77 11.18
N ASN A 326 20.74 -3.46 10.79
CA ASN A 326 21.93 -4.08 11.38
C ASN A 326 22.14 -3.63 12.83
N ASP A 327 21.93 -2.35 13.15
CA ASP A 327 22.00 -1.84 14.53
C ASP A 327 20.95 -2.53 15.42
N VAL A 328 19.72 -2.68 14.92
CA VAL A 328 18.65 -3.41 15.62
C VAL A 328 19.02 -4.88 15.82
N ALA A 329 19.63 -5.53 14.82
CA ALA A 329 20.09 -6.91 14.94
C ALA A 329 21.15 -7.04 16.05
N ILE A 330 22.17 -6.17 16.05
CA ILE A 330 23.24 -6.14 17.06
C ILE A 330 22.66 -5.93 18.46
N ALA A 331 21.77 -4.94 18.62
CA ALA A 331 21.13 -4.63 19.90
C ALA A 331 20.32 -5.80 20.48
N ASN A 332 19.90 -6.75 19.64
CA ASN A 332 19.11 -7.93 20.02
C ASN A 332 19.90 -9.24 19.94
N GLY A 333 21.22 -9.19 19.75
CA GLY A 333 22.08 -10.39 19.68
C GLY A 333 21.80 -11.29 18.47
N LEU A 334 21.34 -10.71 17.36
CA LEU A 334 21.01 -11.39 16.11
C LEU A 334 22.10 -11.18 15.06
N GLU A 335 22.14 -12.05 14.05
CA GLU A 335 23.07 -11.94 12.93
C GLU A 335 22.75 -10.72 12.05
N THR A 336 23.80 -9.97 11.73
CA THR A 336 23.76 -8.91 10.73
C THR A 336 23.76 -9.49 9.33
N THR A 337 23.16 -8.77 8.39
CA THR A 337 23.23 -9.10 6.97
C THR A 337 24.25 -8.18 6.32
N THR A 338 25.16 -8.75 5.53
CA THR A 338 26.11 -7.98 4.71
C THR A 338 25.61 -7.91 3.28
N GLY A 339 25.13 -6.74 2.85
CA GLY A 339 24.79 -6.45 1.46
C GLY A 339 23.50 -7.11 1.00
N ILE A 340 22.44 -6.30 0.89
CA ILE A 340 21.18 -6.66 0.21
C ILE A 340 21.22 -6.23 -1.25
#